data_AF-A0A1M7PZT1-F1
#
_entry.id   AF-A0A1M7PZT1-F1
#
_cell.length_a   1.000
_cell.length_b   1.000
_cell.length_c   1.000
_cell.angle_alpha   90.00
_cell.angle_beta   90.00
_cell.angle_gamma   90.00
#
_symmetry.space_group_name_H-M   'P 1'
#
loop_
_entity.id
_entity.type
_entity.pdbx_description
1 polymer ?
#
loop_
_entity_poly.entity_id
_entity_poly.type
_entity_poly.pdbx_seq_one_letter_code
_entity_poly.pdbx_strand_id
1 'polypeptide(L)'
;MKKYLPYIVLFTLSILFYWISSRSYSLQSGELENMELFRLFRGISNLIGLFVPLMLFVFYMLTSGLMFTLLNEKVNPEKMGFAITISFIPIILNCLIYLLVLYGIEDGGTLSEMLHQPSFMGLGLLDMEELSYIFWLGFYLFFAILLGHEFELGVSKALAISCTPTLLVVLLRWAVGLY
;
A
#
# COMPACT_ATOMS: atom_id res chain seq x y z
N MET A 1 6.66 16.38 18.04
CA MET A 1 6.86 15.47 16.88
C MET A 1 5.60 14.67 16.51
N LYS A 2 4.79 14.17 17.46
CA LYS A 2 3.55 13.42 17.18
C LYS A 2 2.60 14.09 16.16
N LYS A 3 2.45 15.41 16.21
CA LYS A 3 1.59 16.19 15.28
C LYS A 3 1.98 16.07 13.80
N TYR A 4 3.29 15.96 13.51
CA TYR A 4 3.80 15.93 12.13
C TYR A 4 4.03 14.51 11.61
N LEU A 5 4.08 13.53 12.51
CA LEU A 5 4.40 12.15 12.18
C LEU A 5 3.47 11.54 11.11
N PRO A 6 2.15 11.77 11.12
CA PRO A 6 1.28 11.29 10.04
C PRO A 6 1.69 11.82 8.66
N TYR A 7 1.94 13.13 8.55
CA TYR A 7 2.35 13.74 7.28
C TYR A 7 3.69 13.16 6.78
N ILE A 8 4.64 12.93 7.70
CA ILE A 8 5.94 12.32 7.36
C ILE A 8 5.75 10.91 6.82
N VAL A 9 4.91 10.09 7.46
CA VAL A 9 4.66 8.71 7.04
C VAL A 9 3.96 8.67 5.67
N LEU A 10 2.91 9.48 5.45
CA LEU A 10 2.22 9.55 4.16
C LEU A 10 3.14 10.04 3.03
N PHE A 11 3.94 11.07 3.31
CA PHE A 11 4.91 11.59 2.34
C PHE A 11 5.98 10.54 2.01
N THR A 12 6.50 9.85 3.01
CA THR A 12 7.48 8.77 2.84
C THR A 12 6.91 7.66 1.97
N LEU A 13 5.67 7.22 2.26
CA LEU A 13 5.00 6.18 1.49
C LEU A 13 4.77 6.62 0.03
N SER A 14 4.39 7.88 -0.19
CA SER A 14 4.19 8.45 -1.53
C SER A 14 5.49 8.42 -2.34
N ILE A 15 6.62 8.83 -1.75
CA ILE A 15 7.93 8.75 -2.39
C ILE A 15 8.31 7.30 -2.72
N LEU A 16 8.09 6.38 -1.78
CA LEU A 16 8.42 4.97 -1.99
C LEU A 16 7.62 4.35 -3.15
N PHE A 17 6.32 4.64 -3.23
CA PHE A 17 5.49 4.19 -4.36
C PHE A 17 5.95 4.79 -5.69
N TYR A 18 6.32 6.08 -5.70
CA TYR A 18 6.91 6.72 -6.87
C TYR A 18 8.22 6.04 -7.29
N TRP A 19 9.11 5.71 -6.35
CA TRP A 19 10.37 5.04 -6.65
C TRP A 19 10.17 3.62 -7.17
N ILE A 20 9.27 2.85 -6.56
CA ILE A 20 8.92 1.50 -7.03
C ILE A 20 8.43 1.61 -8.48
N SER A 21 7.46 2.48 -8.75
CA SER A 21 6.93 2.70 -10.09
C SER A 21 8.04 3.07 -11.08
N SER A 22 8.89 4.04 -10.73
CA SER A 22 9.97 4.50 -11.61
C SER A 22 10.99 3.41 -11.92
N ARG A 23 11.36 2.59 -10.92
CA ARG A 23 12.32 1.49 -11.08
C ARG A 23 11.72 0.34 -11.89
N SER A 24 10.47 -0.04 -11.61
CA SER A 24 9.76 -1.05 -12.42
C SER A 24 9.70 -0.65 -13.89
N TYR A 25 9.44 0.63 -14.20
CA TYR A 25 9.45 1.11 -15.58
C TYR A 25 10.85 1.15 -16.22
N SER A 26 11.90 1.46 -15.45
CA SER A 26 13.27 1.41 -15.99
C SER A 26 13.73 -0.02 -16.29
N LEU A 27 13.24 -1.01 -15.55
CA LEU A 27 13.54 -2.41 -15.85
C LEU A 27 12.86 -2.86 -17.16
N GLN A 28 11.68 -2.31 -17.46
CA GLN A 28 10.92 -2.63 -18.68
C GLN A 28 11.34 -1.82 -19.91
N SER A 29 12.19 -0.79 -19.77
CA SER A 29 12.36 0.22 -20.82
C SER A 29 13.15 -0.24 -22.03
N GLY A 30 13.99 -1.27 -21.92
CA GLY A 30 14.71 -1.97 -23.02
C GLY A 30 14.65 -1.31 -24.40
N GLU A 31 13.89 -1.89 -25.32
CA GLU A 31 13.73 -1.40 -26.71
C GLU A 31 12.69 -0.26 -26.87
N LEU A 32 11.90 0.03 -25.84
CA LEU A 32 10.76 0.97 -25.88
C LEU A 32 11.12 2.40 -25.44
N GLU A 33 12.32 2.61 -24.89
CA GLU A 33 12.74 3.87 -24.27
C GLU A 33 12.80 5.07 -25.24
N ASN A 34 12.90 4.78 -26.54
CA ASN A 34 12.91 5.77 -27.61
C ASN A 34 11.51 6.19 -28.08
N MET A 35 10.43 5.55 -27.61
CA MET A 35 9.07 5.94 -27.94
C MET A 35 8.56 7.03 -26.98
N GLU A 36 8.16 8.19 -27.51
CA GLU A 36 7.61 9.29 -26.72
C GLU A 36 6.38 8.86 -25.90
N LEU A 37 5.55 7.99 -26.48
CA LEU A 37 4.37 7.43 -25.82
C LEU A 37 4.74 6.61 -24.56
N PHE A 38 5.85 5.86 -24.61
CA PHE A 38 6.34 5.09 -23.46
C PHE A 38 6.83 6.00 -22.33
N ARG A 39 7.52 7.10 -22.67
CA ARG A 39 7.93 8.12 -21.71
C ARG A 39 6.75 8.82 -21.04
N LEU A 40 5.71 9.11 -21.82
CA LEU A 40 4.46 9.69 -21.31
C LEU A 40 3.78 8.74 -20.32
N PHE A 41 3.62 7.46 -20.69
CA PHE A 41 3.01 6.46 -19.79
C PHE A 41 3.82 6.25 -18.52
N ARG A 42 5.16 6.22 -18.59
CA ARG A 42 6.03 6.19 -17.42
C ARG A 42 5.77 7.38 -16.49
N GLY A 43 5.69 8.59 -17.03
CA GLY A 43 5.40 9.80 -16.26
C GLY A 43 4.04 9.74 -15.56
N ILE A 44 3.00 9.32 -16.28
CA ILE A 44 1.64 9.18 -15.75
C ILE A 44 1.60 8.11 -14.65
N SER A 45 2.19 6.94 -14.87
CA SER A 45 2.20 5.86 -13.88
C SER A 45 2.96 6.22 -12.62
N ASN A 46 4.10 6.91 -12.75
CA ASN A 46 4.85 7.43 -11.61
C ASN A 46 4.02 8.44 -10.80
N LEU A 47 3.30 9.32 -11.49
CA LEU A 47 2.41 10.30 -10.86
C LEU A 47 1.25 9.60 -10.14
N ILE A 48 0.62 8.61 -10.77
CA ILE A 48 -0.41 7.78 -10.14
C ILE A 48 0.16 7.11 -8.88
N GLY A 49 1.32 6.48 -8.98
CA GLY A 49 2.01 5.84 -7.86
C GLY A 49 2.21 6.78 -6.67
N LEU A 50 2.65 8.02 -6.92
CA LEU A 50 2.78 9.05 -5.89
C LEU A 50 1.48 9.31 -5.12
N PHE A 51 0.32 9.28 -5.79
CA PHE A 51 -0.98 9.57 -5.18
C PHE A 51 -1.69 8.35 -4.58
N VAL A 52 -1.25 7.11 -4.86
CA VAL A 52 -1.88 5.90 -4.31
C VAL A 52 -2.00 5.93 -2.78
N PRO A 53 -0.95 6.25 -2.01
CA PRO A 53 -1.04 6.34 -0.55
C PRO A 53 -2.08 7.34 -0.05
N LEU A 54 -2.21 8.48 -0.74
CA LEU A 54 -3.22 9.50 -0.41
C LEU A 54 -4.64 8.99 -0.68
N MET A 55 -4.85 8.33 -1.82
CA MET A 55 -6.15 7.73 -2.15
C MET A 55 -6.55 6.65 -1.13
N LEU A 56 -5.60 5.80 -0.73
CA LEU A 56 -5.83 4.78 0.29
C LEU A 56 -6.15 5.40 1.66
N PHE A 57 -5.41 6.44 2.05
CA PHE A 57 -5.69 7.18 3.28
C PHE A 57 -7.11 7.75 3.29
N VAL A 58 -7.52 8.44 2.21
CA VAL A 58 -8.88 8.99 2.07
C VAL A 58 -9.92 7.87 2.12
N PHE A 59 -9.68 6.76 1.42
CA PHE A 59 -10.56 5.60 1.44
C PHE A 59 -10.77 5.09 2.87
N TYR A 60 -9.70 4.80 3.62
CA TYR A 60 -9.81 4.32 5.00
C TYR A 60 -10.45 5.34 5.94
N MET A 61 -10.17 6.65 5.78
CA MET A 61 -10.82 7.70 6.55
C MET A 61 -12.35 7.67 6.37
N LEU A 62 -12.80 7.57 5.12
CA LEU A 62 -14.23 7.53 4.80
C LEU A 62 -14.88 6.24 5.30
N THR A 63 -14.28 5.09 5.01
CA THR A 63 -14.88 3.80 5.36
C THR A 63 -14.88 3.55 6.86
N SER A 64 -13.82 3.92 7.57
CA SER A 64 -13.78 3.79 9.02
C SER A 64 -14.71 4.80 9.69
N GLY A 65 -14.84 6.01 9.15
CA GLY A 65 -15.85 6.98 9.59
C GLY A 65 -17.26 6.42 9.51
N LEU A 66 -17.62 5.80 8.38
CA LEU A 66 -18.91 5.11 8.21
C LEU A 66 -19.09 3.98 9.24
N MET A 67 -18.08 3.14 9.44
CA MET A 67 -18.16 2.04 10.41
C MET A 67 -18.35 2.53 11.85
N PHE A 68 -17.69 3.61 12.24
CA PHE A 68 -17.92 4.24 13.54
C PHE A 68 -19.37 4.72 13.69
N THR A 69 -19.94 5.35 12.65
CA THR A 69 -21.36 5.75 12.66
C THR A 69 -22.28 4.54 12.79
N LEU A 70 -22.03 3.47 12.04
CA LEU A 70 -22.83 2.23 12.08
C LEU A 70 -22.77 1.53 13.45
N LEU A 71 -21.64 1.63 14.14
CA LEU A 71 -21.42 1.03 15.46
C LEU A 71 -21.81 1.95 16.63
N ASN A 72 -22.37 3.14 16.34
CA ASN A 72 -22.71 4.18 17.31
C ASN A 72 -21.51 4.62 18.19
N GLU A 73 -20.32 4.69 17.58
CA GLU A 73 -19.09 5.15 18.24
C GLU A 73 -18.78 6.60 17.88
N LYS A 74 -18.13 7.33 18.80
CA LYS A 74 -17.73 8.72 18.56
C LYS A 74 -16.51 8.78 17.65
N VAL A 75 -16.67 9.40 16.49
CA VAL A 75 -15.56 9.65 15.56
C VAL A 75 -14.73 10.84 16.05
N ASN A 76 -13.41 10.65 16.09
CA ASN A 76 -12.43 11.72 16.19
C ASN A 76 -11.52 11.65 14.95
N PRO A 77 -11.65 12.58 13.98
CA PRO A 77 -10.89 12.55 12.75
C PRO A 77 -9.37 12.61 12.94
N GLU A 78 -8.89 13.32 13.96
CA GLU A 78 -7.46 13.45 14.22
C GLU A 78 -6.86 12.13 14.71
N LYS A 79 -7.54 11.46 15.66
CA LYS A 79 -7.14 10.14 16.15
C LYS A 79 -7.24 9.07 15.05
N MET A 80 -8.28 9.14 14.23
CA MET A 80 -8.46 8.24 13.09
C MET A 80 -7.33 8.41 12.07
N GLY A 81 -7.05 9.66 11.68
CA GLY A 81 -5.98 9.97 10.74
C GLY A 81 -4.62 9.52 11.27
N PHE A 82 -4.36 9.70 12.57
CA PHE A 82 -3.18 9.16 13.23
C PHE A 82 -3.12 7.63 13.15
N ALA A 83 -4.19 6.94 13.56
CA ALA A 83 -4.25 5.48 13.56
C ALA A 83 -3.99 4.90 12.17
N ILE A 84 -4.74 5.33 11.15
CA ILE A 84 -4.57 4.88 9.75
C ILE A 84 -3.15 5.11 9.28
N THR A 85 -2.63 6.32 9.52
CA THR A 85 -1.33 6.68 8.98
C THR A 85 -0.21 5.85 9.59
N ILE A 86 -0.22 5.66 10.91
CA ILE A 86 0.78 4.82 11.58
C ILE A 86 0.63 3.35 11.19
N SER A 87 -0.58 2.89 10.87
CA SER A 87 -0.81 1.55 10.33
C SER A 87 -0.12 1.29 8.99
N PHE A 88 0.33 2.32 8.26
CA PHE A 88 1.13 2.15 7.05
C PHE A 88 2.60 1.79 7.29
N ILE A 89 3.10 1.75 8.53
CA ILE A 89 4.50 1.37 8.82
C ILE A 89 4.88 -0.01 8.23
N PRO A 90 4.09 -1.09 8.40
CA PRO A 90 4.33 -2.35 7.71
C PRO A 90 4.42 -2.20 6.18
N ILE A 91 3.61 -1.33 5.57
CA ILE A 91 3.64 -1.10 4.13
C ILE A 91 4.93 -0.39 3.71
N ILE A 92 5.44 0.55 4.52
CA ILE A 92 6.76 1.15 4.29
C ILE A 92 7.85 0.08 4.25
N LEU A 93 7.84 -0.87 5.19
CA LEU A 93 8.81 -1.97 5.20
C LEU A 93 8.69 -2.85 3.95
N ASN A 94 7.46 -3.19 3.53
CA ASN A 94 7.23 -3.89 2.28
C ASN A 94 7.84 -3.14 1.09
N CYS A 95 7.58 -1.84 0.98
CA CYS A 95 8.10 -1.02 -0.11
C CYS A 95 9.63 -0.99 -0.13
N LEU A 96 10.28 -0.91 1.04
CA LEU A 96 11.74 -0.95 1.13
C LEU A 96 12.30 -2.30 0.68
N ILE A 97 11.69 -3.42 1.11
CA ILE A 97 12.07 -4.76 0.66
C ILE A 97 11.88 -4.89 -0.85
N TYR A 98 10.74 -4.42 -1.37
CA TYR A 98 10.48 -4.44 -2.81
C TYR A 98 11.53 -3.63 -3.58
N LEU A 99 11.87 -2.43 -3.12
CA LEU A 99 12.94 -1.65 -3.76
C LEU A 99 14.27 -2.40 -3.76
N LEU A 100 14.65 -3.05 -2.66
CA LEU A 100 15.87 -3.86 -2.62
C LEU A 100 15.83 -5.00 -3.64
N VAL A 101 14.69 -5.68 -3.77
CA VAL A 101 14.46 -6.70 -4.81
C VAL A 101 14.60 -6.10 -6.21
N LEU A 102 13.98 -4.96 -6.50
CA LEU A 102 14.03 -4.30 -7.81
C LEU A 102 15.42 -3.76 -8.17
N TYR A 103 16.20 -3.31 -7.19
CA TYR A 103 17.57 -2.86 -7.42
C TYR A 103 18.57 -4.02 -7.54
N GLY A 104 18.22 -5.22 -7.08
CA GLY A 104 19.03 -6.42 -7.29
C GLY A 104 18.81 -7.12 -8.64
N ILE A 105 17.84 -6.68 -9.44
CA ILE A 105 17.58 -7.22 -10.79
C ILE A 105 18.48 -6.51 -11.79
N GLU A 106 19.13 -7.28 -12.65
CA GLU A 106 19.99 -6.75 -13.71
C GLU A 106 19.15 -6.09 -14.82
N ASP A 107 19.63 -4.96 -15.33
CA ASP A 107 18.95 -4.25 -16.42
C ASP A 107 19.14 -5.02 -17.75
N GLY A 108 18.07 -5.12 -18.57
CA GLY A 108 18.17 -5.59 -19.96
C GLY A 108 17.87 -7.07 -20.24
N GLY A 109 17.47 -7.86 -19.24
CA GLY A 109 16.90 -9.21 -19.44
C GLY A 109 15.47 -9.18 -19.98
N THR A 110 14.97 -10.31 -20.50
CA THR A 110 13.55 -10.46 -20.83
C THR A 110 12.69 -10.45 -19.56
N LEU A 111 11.42 -10.03 -19.66
CA LEU A 111 10.48 -10.02 -18.53
C LEU A 111 10.42 -11.39 -17.82
N SER A 112 10.48 -12.49 -18.59
CA SER A 112 10.49 -13.85 -18.05
C SER A 112 11.73 -14.16 -17.22
N GLU A 113 12.90 -13.68 -17.63
CA GLU A 113 14.16 -13.84 -16.89
C GLU A 113 14.17 -13.01 -15.61
N MET A 114 13.67 -11.77 -15.67
CA MET A 114 13.53 -10.90 -14.49
C MET A 114 12.59 -11.49 -13.43
N LEU A 115 11.52 -12.19 -13.84
CA LEU A 115 10.59 -12.83 -12.93
C LEU A 115 11.20 -13.98 -12.13
N HIS A 116 12.16 -14.71 -12.72
CA HIS A 116 12.77 -15.90 -12.11
C HIS A 116 14.12 -15.61 -11.46
N GLN A 117 14.61 -14.37 -11.51
CA GLN A 117 15.87 -13.98 -10.90
C GLN A 117 15.70 -13.72 -9.40
N PRO A 118 16.30 -14.54 -8.51
CA PRO A 118 16.39 -14.17 -7.11
C PRO A 118 17.38 -13.01 -6.98
N SER A 119 16.95 -11.91 -6.39
CA SER A 119 17.70 -10.65 -6.41
C SER A 119 18.17 -10.20 -5.04
N PHE A 120 17.34 -10.29 -4.00
CA PHE A 120 17.70 -9.85 -2.65
C PHE A 120 17.33 -10.90 -1.61
N MET A 121 18.33 -11.40 -0.85
CA MET A 121 18.15 -12.45 0.16
C MET A 121 17.41 -13.72 -0.35
N GLY A 122 17.54 -14.03 -1.65
CA GLY A 122 16.85 -15.15 -2.28
C GLY A 122 15.41 -14.87 -2.69
N LEU A 123 14.90 -13.65 -2.47
CA LEU A 123 13.59 -13.20 -2.94
C LEU A 123 13.69 -12.67 -4.39
N GLY A 124 12.71 -13.01 -5.20
CA GLY A 124 12.49 -12.46 -6.55
C GLY A 124 11.15 -11.73 -6.66
N LEU A 125 10.77 -11.34 -7.89
CA LEU A 125 9.51 -10.63 -8.14
C LEU A 125 8.26 -11.47 -7.84
N LEU A 126 8.34 -12.78 -8.03
CA LEU A 126 7.22 -13.70 -7.78
C LEU A 126 6.87 -13.79 -6.29
N ASP A 127 7.87 -13.68 -5.42
CA ASP A 127 7.66 -13.74 -3.96
C ASP A 127 7.04 -12.45 -3.41
N MET A 128 7.15 -11.33 -4.15
CA MET A 128 6.70 -10.02 -3.68
C MET A 128 5.19 -9.93 -3.53
N GLU A 129 4.42 -10.73 -4.26
CA GLU A 129 2.96 -10.76 -4.10
C GLU A 129 2.57 -11.35 -2.73
N GLU A 130 3.07 -12.54 -2.41
CA GLU A 130 2.81 -13.20 -1.12
C GLU A 130 3.32 -12.38 0.06
N LEU A 131 4.53 -11.85 -0.07
CA LEU A 131 5.15 -10.99 0.94
C LEU A 131 4.34 -9.70 1.13
N SER A 132 3.80 -9.12 0.05
CA SER A 132 2.90 -7.98 0.15
C SER A 132 1.63 -8.30 0.92
N TYR A 133 1.02 -9.48 0.74
CA TYR A 133 -0.15 -9.90 1.53
C TYR A 133 0.17 -9.96 3.04
N ILE A 134 1.36 -10.43 3.42
CA ILE A 134 1.80 -10.47 4.83
C ILE A 134 1.87 -9.06 5.41
N PHE A 135 2.48 -8.11 4.70
CA PHE A 135 2.58 -6.73 5.17
C PHE A 135 1.23 -6.01 5.19
N TRP A 136 0.32 -6.32 4.25
CA TRP A 136 -1.06 -5.83 4.28
C TRP A 136 -1.85 -6.40 5.47
N LEU A 137 -1.67 -7.67 5.82
CA LEU A 137 -2.21 -8.22 7.06
C LEU A 137 -1.65 -7.45 8.28
N GLY A 138 -0.34 -7.16 8.26
CA GLY A 138 0.32 -6.31 9.25
C GLY A 138 -0.34 -4.94 9.39
N PHE A 139 -0.69 -4.27 8.28
CA PHE A 139 -1.45 -3.02 8.29
C PHE A 139 -2.77 -3.17 9.05
N TYR A 140 -3.59 -4.17 8.73
CA TYR A 140 -4.90 -4.35 9.36
C TYR A 140 -4.79 -4.68 10.86
N LEU A 141 -3.80 -5.48 11.25
CA LEU A 141 -3.54 -5.79 12.65
C LEU A 141 -3.11 -4.55 13.43
N PHE A 142 -2.15 -3.77 12.89
CA PHE A 142 -1.75 -2.51 13.50
C PHE A 142 -2.92 -1.54 13.59
N PHE A 143 -3.75 -1.48 12.56
CA PHE A 143 -4.91 -0.59 12.55
C PHE A 143 -5.94 -0.97 13.62
N ALA A 144 -6.27 -2.25 13.75
CA ALA A 144 -7.17 -2.73 14.80
C ALA A 144 -6.61 -2.43 16.21
N ILE A 145 -5.31 -2.66 16.43
CA ILE A 145 -4.66 -2.39 17.73
C ILE A 145 -4.73 -0.89 18.06
N LEU A 146 -4.39 -0.02 17.10
CA LEU A 146 -4.43 1.43 17.30
C LEU A 146 -5.84 1.95 17.51
N LEU A 147 -6.84 1.39 16.81
CA LEU A 147 -8.24 1.73 17.06
C LEU A 147 -8.68 1.33 18.47
N GLY A 148 -8.32 0.13 18.92
CA GLY A 148 -8.58 -0.32 20.29
C GLY A 148 -7.95 0.59 21.34
N HIS A 149 -6.70 1.01 21.11
CA HIS A 149 -5.95 1.87 22.03
C HIS A 149 -6.45 3.33 22.03
N GLU A 150 -6.59 3.96 20.87
CA GLU A 150 -6.90 5.40 20.78
C GLU A 150 -8.36 5.74 21.06
N PHE A 151 -9.27 4.79 20.82
CA PHE A 151 -10.71 4.97 20.97
C PHE A 151 -11.33 4.08 22.07
N GLU A 152 -10.51 3.33 22.82
CA GLU A 152 -10.96 2.43 23.89
C GLU A 152 -12.00 1.40 23.39
N LEU A 153 -11.88 1.00 22.12
CA LEU A 153 -12.81 0.07 21.49
C LEU A 153 -12.51 -1.37 21.92
N GLY A 154 -13.57 -2.14 22.15
CA GLY A 154 -13.45 -3.60 22.26
C GLY A 154 -12.89 -4.22 20.98
N VAL A 155 -12.16 -5.33 21.11
CA VAL A 155 -11.45 -6.01 20.00
C VAL A 155 -12.36 -6.28 18.80
N SER A 156 -13.61 -6.71 19.04
CA SER A 156 -14.58 -7.00 17.99
C SER A 156 -14.93 -5.76 17.15
N LYS A 157 -15.16 -4.61 17.80
CA LYS A 157 -15.46 -3.34 17.12
C LYS A 157 -14.25 -2.83 16.35
N ALA A 158 -13.06 -2.90 16.95
CA ALA A 158 -11.82 -2.49 16.29
C ALA A 158 -11.55 -3.30 15.01
N LEU A 159 -11.71 -4.63 15.08
CA LEU A 159 -11.60 -5.51 13.91
C LEU A 159 -12.69 -5.25 12.85
N ALA A 160 -13.93 -5.00 13.29
CA ALA A 160 -15.01 -4.66 12.38
C ALA A 160 -14.69 -3.37 11.60
N ILE A 161 -14.20 -2.33 12.28
CA ILE A 161 -13.87 -1.05 11.64
C ILE A 161 -12.67 -1.18 10.70
N SER A 162 -11.65 -1.95 11.07
CA SER A 162 -10.42 -2.08 10.28
C SER A 162 -10.58 -2.99 9.07
N CYS A 163 -11.29 -4.11 9.20
CA CYS A 163 -11.31 -5.17 8.18
C CYS A 163 -12.57 -5.18 7.32
N THR A 164 -13.73 -4.81 7.85
CA THR A 164 -15.02 -4.92 7.13
C THR A 164 -15.04 -4.17 5.81
N PRO A 165 -14.52 -2.92 5.70
CA PRO A 165 -14.53 -2.21 4.42
C PRO A 165 -13.82 -2.96 3.30
N THR A 166 -12.62 -3.48 3.57
CA THR A 166 -11.86 -4.25 2.59
C THR A 166 -12.55 -5.56 2.27
N LEU A 167 -13.05 -6.28 3.28
CA LEU A 167 -13.78 -7.54 3.07
C LEU A 167 -15.02 -7.34 2.20
N LEU A 168 -15.77 -6.25 2.40
CA LEU A 168 -16.92 -5.93 1.56
C LEU A 168 -16.53 -5.69 0.11
N VAL A 169 -15.44 -4.95 -0.14
CA VAL A 169 -14.94 -4.72 -1.50
C VAL A 169 -14.52 -6.03 -2.16
N VAL A 170 -13.82 -6.90 -1.44
CA VAL A 170 -13.38 -8.22 -1.95
C VAL A 170 -14.59 -9.12 -2.23
N LEU A 171 -15.55 -9.20 -1.31
CA LEU A 171 -16.76 -10.01 -1.47
C LEU A 171 -17.63 -9.50 -2.62
N LEU A 172 -17.75 -8.18 -2.78
CA LEU A 172 -18.48 -7.57 -3.89
C LEU A 172 -17.80 -7.89 -5.23
N ARG A 173 -16.47 -7.78 -5.31
CA ARG A 173 -15.71 -8.15 -6.51
C ARG A 173 -15.96 -9.61 -6.88
N TRP A 174 -15.99 -10.51 -5.90
CA TRP A 174 -16.27 -11.93 -6.11
C TRP A 174 -17.72 -12.18 -6.56
N ALA A 175 -18.69 -11.50 -5.94
CA ALA A 175 -20.12 -11.64 -6.28
C ALA A 175 -20.47 -11.10 -7.68
N VAL A 176 -19.78 -10.06 -8.15
CA VAL A 176 -20.03 -9.43 -9.46
C VAL A 176 -19.29 -10.15 -10.61
N GLY A 177 -18.45 -11.14 -10.31
CA GLY A 177 -17.80 -11.97 -11.34
C GLY A 177 -16.80 -11.23 -12.22
N LEU A 178 -16.20 -10.14 -11.73
CA LEU A 178 -15.12 -9.42 -12.42
C LEU A 178 -13.81 -10.22 -12.33
N TYR A 179 -13.69 -11.21 -13.23
CA TYR A 179 -12.46 -11.92 -13.57
C TYR A 179 -11.96 -11.49 -14.95
#